data_AF-A0A7S7TEH4-F1
#
_entry.id   AF-A0A7S7TEH4-F1
#
_cell.length_a   1.000
_cell.length_b   1.000
_cell.length_c   1.000
_cell.angle_alpha   90.00
_cell.angle_beta   90.00
_cell.angle_gamma   90.00
#
_symmetry.space_group_name_H-M   'P 1'
#
loop_
_entity.id
_entity.type
_entity.pdbx_description
1 polymer ?
#
loop_
_entity_poly.entity_id
_entity_poly.type
_entity_poly.pdbx_seq_one_letter_code
_entity_poly.pdbx_strand_id
1 'polypeptide(L)'
;MIGSTLFALASSAFLFLVPPSPIDRNLLRGAFRLYKGYAYLIPVKYVDGTLETARLYEDDQLLGPANTAQQEIIDKGAGRFAFYRDTWNYFGPALMFSTSDNTDPNTNGRKYHLR
;
A
#
# COMPACT_ATOMS: atom_id res chain seq x y z
N MET A 1 -29.22 -21.41 -34.70
CA MET A 1 -28.67 -20.30 -33.87
C MET A 1 -28.88 -20.65 -32.39
N ILE A 2 -28.09 -21.58 -31.84
CA ILE A 2 -28.26 -22.15 -30.47
C ILE A 2 -26.92 -22.10 -29.68
N GLY A 3 -25.87 -21.47 -30.24
CA GLY A 3 -24.51 -21.54 -29.69
C GLY A 3 -24.17 -20.50 -28.60
N SER A 4 -24.99 -19.47 -28.40
CA SER A 4 -24.59 -18.29 -27.60
C SER A 4 -25.04 -18.33 -26.13
N THR A 5 -26.08 -19.09 -25.77
CA THR A 5 -26.58 -19.15 -24.39
C THR A 5 -25.83 -20.16 -23.50
N LEU A 6 -25.29 -21.25 -24.05
CA LEU A 6 -24.50 -22.22 -23.27
C LEU A 6 -23.14 -21.66 -22.81
N PHE A 7 -22.53 -20.74 -23.57
CA PHE A 7 -21.21 -20.19 -23.24
C PHE A 7 -21.23 -19.23 -22.05
N ALA A 8 -22.37 -18.56 -21.80
CA ALA A 8 -22.53 -17.57 -20.73
C ALA A 8 -22.72 -18.20 -19.32
N LEU A 9 -23.31 -19.41 -19.25
CA LEU A 9 -23.52 -20.09 -17.96
C LEU A 9 -22.23 -20.75 -17.43
N ALA A 10 -21.41 -21.31 -18.33
CA ALA A 10 -20.12 -21.88 -17.96
C ALA A 10 -19.18 -20.82 -17.36
N SER A 11 -19.18 -19.60 -17.91
CA SER A 11 -18.31 -18.51 -17.48
C SER A 11 -18.69 -17.92 -16.11
N SER A 12 -19.97 -17.99 -15.71
CA SER A 12 -20.41 -17.53 -14.39
C SER A 12 -20.05 -18.52 -13.26
N ALA A 13 -20.12 -19.82 -13.52
CA ALA A 13 -19.72 -20.86 -12.56
C ALA A 13 -18.22 -20.79 -12.19
N PHE A 14 -17.36 -20.34 -13.13
CA PHE A 14 -15.93 -20.14 -12.87
C PHE A 14 -15.64 -19.08 -11.80
N LEU A 15 -16.47 -18.04 -11.66
CA LEU A 15 -16.29 -17.04 -10.59
C LEU A 15 -16.54 -17.63 -9.20
N PHE A 16 -17.42 -18.64 -9.09
CA PHE A 16 -17.69 -19.34 -7.83
C PHE A 16 -16.62 -20.39 -7.47
N LEU A 17 -15.78 -20.79 -8.44
CA LEU A 17 -14.65 -21.69 -8.24
C LEU A 17 -13.38 -20.94 -7.79
N VAL A 18 -13.33 -19.61 -7.90
CA VAL A 18 -12.23 -18.81 -7.35
C VAL A 18 -12.44 -18.72 -5.84
N PRO A 19 -11.59 -19.35 -5.02
CA PRO A 19 -11.71 -19.18 -3.58
C PRO A 19 -11.57 -17.70 -3.25
N PRO A 20 -12.36 -17.17 -2.29
CA PRO A 20 -12.19 -15.79 -1.88
C PRO A 20 -10.75 -15.61 -1.43
N SER A 21 -9.98 -14.79 -2.16
CA SER A 21 -8.63 -14.45 -1.75
C SER A 21 -8.75 -13.78 -0.38
N PRO A 22 -8.06 -14.27 0.66
CA PRO A 22 -8.10 -13.61 1.95
C PRO A 22 -7.66 -12.17 1.75
N ILE A 23 -8.49 -11.23 2.23
CA ILE A 23 -8.14 -9.80 2.17
C ILE A 23 -6.94 -9.61 3.09
N ASP A 24 -5.76 -9.50 2.49
CA ASP A 24 -4.58 -9.02 3.20
C ASP A 24 -4.84 -7.56 3.59
N ARG A 25 -5.17 -7.36 4.88
CA ARG A 25 -5.48 -6.05 5.47
C ARG A 25 -4.23 -5.20 5.67
N ASN A 26 -3.08 -5.86 5.68
CA ASN A 26 -1.78 -5.27 5.92
C ASN A 26 -1.16 -4.75 4.62
N LEU A 27 -1.64 -5.24 3.46
CA LEU A 27 -1.25 -4.70 2.16
C LEU A 27 -1.81 -3.28 1.95
N LEU A 28 -0.90 -2.35 1.66
CA LEU A 28 -1.22 -1.00 1.21
C LEU A 28 -1.77 -1.05 -0.22
N ARG A 29 -3.04 -0.66 -0.37
CA ARG A 29 -3.76 -0.69 -1.65
C ARG A 29 -4.19 0.71 -2.09
N GLY A 30 -3.97 1.01 -3.37
CA GLY A 30 -4.34 2.27 -3.99
C GLY A 30 -3.15 2.95 -4.65
N ALA A 31 -3.40 4.13 -5.21
CA ALA A 31 -2.33 4.95 -5.76
C ALA A 31 -1.61 5.69 -4.62
N PHE A 32 -0.28 5.64 -4.63
CA PHE A 32 0.58 6.41 -3.75
C PHE A 32 0.69 7.82 -4.32
N ARG A 33 0.19 8.81 -3.57
CA ARG A 33 0.22 10.21 -4.00
C ARG A 33 1.62 10.76 -3.78
N LEU A 34 2.28 11.21 -4.85
CA LEU A 34 3.51 11.98 -4.72
C LEU A 34 3.26 13.24 -3.89
N TYR A 35 4.04 13.45 -2.83
CA TYR A 35 4.02 14.66 -2.02
C TYR A 35 5.08 15.64 -2.49
N LYS A 36 6.36 15.25 -2.40
CA LYS A 36 7.52 16.03 -2.87
C LYS A 36 8.79 15.18 -2.84
N GLY A 37 9.71 15.38 -3.79
CA GLY A 37 10.98 14.66 -3.82
C GLY A 37 10.74 13.15 -3.88
N TYR A 38 11.33 12.41 -2.94
CA TYR A 38 11.12 10.95 -2.82
C TYR A 38 9.93 10.55 -1.94
N ALA A 39 9.18 11.52 -1.39
CA ALA A 39 8.11 11.27 -0.45
C ALA A 39 6.76 11.03 -1.14
N TYR A 40 6.13 9.90 -0.81
CA TYR A 40 4.78 9.52 -1.22
C TYR A 40 3.87 9.38 -0.01
N LEU A 41 2.58 9.64 -0.21
CA LEU A 41 1.53 9.56 0.80
C LEU A 41 0.48 8.52 0.44
N ILE A 42 0.03 7.78 1.46
CA ILE A 42 -1.11 6.88 1.36
C ILE A 42 -1.90 6.86 2.68
N PRO A 43 -3.25 6.95 2.65
CA PRO A 43 -4.06 6.78 3.84
C PRO A 43 -3.97 5.34 4.35
N VAL A 44 -3.84 5.18 5.66
CA VAL A 44 -3.69 3.89 6.31
C VAL A 44 -4.98 3.56 7.05
N LYS A 45 -5.66 2.50 6.60
CA LYS A 45 -6.95 2.07 7.16
C LYS A 45 -6.81 1.06 8.29
N TYR A 46 -5.81 0.19 8.21
CA TYR A 46 -5.60 -0.90 9.14
C TYR A 46 -4.12 -0.97 9.51
N VAL A 47 -3.85 -1.09 10.80
CA VAL A 47 -2.53 -1.37 11.37
C VAL A 47 -2.77 -2.34 12.52
N ASP A 48 -2.02 -3.42 12.55
CA ASP A 48 -2.02 -4.33 13.69
C ASP A 48 -1.29 -3.64 14.87
N GLY A 49 -2.00 -3.41 15.98
CA GLY A 49 -1.43 -2.72 17.14
C GLY A 49 -1.36 -1.20 17.00
N THR A 50 -0.21 -0.60 17.35
CA THR A 50 -0.01 0.86 17.37
C THR A 50 0.84 1.35 16.20
N LEU A 51 0.59 2.58 15.74
CA LEU A 51 1.38 3.19 14.65
C LEU A 51 2.87 3.31 14.99
N GLU A 52 3.19 3.51 16.26
CA GLU A 52 4.57 3.68 16.74
C GLU A 52 5.40 2.39 16.58
N THR A 53 4.73 1.24 16.65
CA THR A 53 5.35 -0.09 16.53
C THR A 53 5.27 -0.68 15.13
N ALA A 54 4.57 0.00 14.22
CA ALA A 54 4.30 -0.50 12.88
C ALA A 54 5.58 -0.55 12.04
N ARG A 55 5.73 -1.65 11.29
CA ARG A 55 6.85 -1.91 10.39
C ARG A 55 6.37 -1.87 8.96
N LEU A 56 7.10 -1.16 8.12
CA LEU A 56 6.83 -1.08 6.68
C LEU A 56 7.75 -2.05 5.93
N TYR A 57 7.15 -2.90 5.11
CA TYR A 57 7.84 -3.82 4.23
C TYR A 57 7.60 -3.43 2.77
N GLU A 58 8.65 -3.53 1.97
CA GLU A 58 8.63 -3.50 0.51
C GLU A 58 8.97 -4.93 0.03
N ASP A 59 7.97 -5.62 -0.49
CA ASP A 59 7.93 -7.08 -0.64
C ASP A 59 8.28 -7.75 0.71
N ASP A 60 9.45 -8.39 0.78
CA ASP A 60 9.97 -9.02 2.00
C ASP A 60 11.06 -8.18 2.69
N GLN A 61 11.43 -7.04 2.13
CA GLN A 61 12.46 -6.15 2.67
C GLN A 61 11.86 -5.16 3.67
N LEU A 62 12.38 -5.15 4.88
CA LEU A 62 12.03 -4.14 5.87
C LEU A 62 12.58 -2.76 5.44
N LEU A 63 11.68 -1.77 5.35
CA LEU A 63 12.03 -0.38 5.11
C LEU A 63 12.32 0.35 6.42
N GLY A 64 13.15 1.39 6.33
CA GLY A 64 13.44 2.31 7.42
C GLY A 64 14.54 3.30 7.05
N PRO A 65 14.92 4.21 7.96
CA PRO A 65 14.44 4.34 9.35
C PRO A 65 12.95 4.75 9.48
N ALA A 66 12.30 4.25 10.53
CA ALA A 66 10.94 4.64 10.94
C ALA A 66 10.94 5.99 11.68
N ASN A 67 9.78 6.64 11.80
CA ASN A 67 9.59 7.93 12.48
C ASN A 67 10.56 9.02 12.00
N THR A 68 10.92 8.97 10.72
CA THR A 68 11.87 9.92 10.13
C THR A 68 11.22 11.28 9.90
N ALA A 69 11.97 12.36 10.12
CA ALA A 69 11.49 13.72 9.83
C ALA A 69 11.08 13.87 8.36
N GLN A 70 9.99 14.60 8.11
CA GLN A 70 9.41 14.80 6.77
C GLN A 70 10.47 15.23 5.74
N GLN A 71 11.30 16.20 6.10
CA GLN A 71 12.30 16.76 5.20
C GLN A 71 13.34 15.71 4.78
N GLU A 72 13.69 14.77 5.67
CA GLU A 72 14.62 13.69 5.33
C GLU A 72 14.00 12.66 4.38
N ILE A 73 12.70 12.38 4.50
CA ILE A 73 12.01 11.50 3.54
C ILE A 73 12.00 12.15 2.16
N ILE A 74 11.72 13.46 2.09
CA ILE A 74 11.69 14.23 0.83
C ILE A 74 13.06 14.23 0.16
N ASP A 75 14.12 14.55 0.92
CA ASP A 75 15.44 14.83 0.35
C ASP A 75 16.31 13.58 0.14
N LYS A 76 16.22 12.61 1.06
CA LYS A 76 17.10 11.42 1.05
C LYS A 76 16.36 10.16 0.59
N GLY A 77 15.09 10.02 0.95
CA GLY A 77 14.30 8.83 0.68
C GLY A 77 14.94 7.55 1.25
N ALA A 78 15.15 6.54 0.41
CA ALA A 78 15.82 5.28 0.70
C ALA A 78 15.17 4.48 1.84
N GLY A 79 13.86 4.22 1.71
CA GLY A 79 13.09 3.44 2.68
C GLY A 79 12.65 4.18 3.94
N ARG A 80 12.99 5.47 4.09
CA ARG A 80 12.54 6.29 5.23
C ARG A 80 11.02 6.43 5.23
N PHE A 81 10.43 6.37 6.41
CA PHE A 81 8.99 6.57 6.57
C PHE A 81 8.60 7.17 7.93
N ALA A 82 7.40 7.74 7.99
CA ALA A 82 6.74 8.18 9.20
C ALA A 82 5.22 8.21 9.03
N PHE A 83 4.49 8.07 10.14
CA PHE A 83 3.04 8.24 10.17
C PHE A 83 2.67 9.66 10.59
N TYR A 84 1.68 10.21 9.91
CA TYR A 84 1.15 11.54 10.16
C TYR A 84 -0.31 11.42 10.54
N ARG A 85 -0.67 11.96 11.71
CA ARG A 85 -2.05 12.24 12.08
C ARG A 85 -2.29 13.71 11.85
N ASP A 86 -2.91 14.05 10.72
CA ASP A 86 -3.44 15.39 10.55
C ASP A 86 -4.83 15.45 11.21
N THR A 87 -5.09 16.54 11.92
CA THR A 87 -6.36 16.83 12.59
C THR A 87 -7.52 17.02 11.60
N TRP A 88 -7.21 17.33 10.34
CA TRP A 88 -8.19 17.48 9.26
C TRP A 88 -8.46 16.21 8.46
N ASN A 89 -7.76 15.11 8.75
CA ASN A 89 -7.83 13.92 7.92
C ASN A 89 -9.01 13.02 8.33
N TYR A 90 -10.15 13.19 7.65
CA TYR A 90 -11.35 12.35 7.81
C TYR A 90 -11.10 10.84 7.64
N PHE A 91 -9.95 10.45 7.08
CA PHE A 91 -9.63 9.08 6.68
C PHE A 91 -8.62 8.37 7.61
N GLY A 92 -8.23 8.99 8.73
CA GLY A 92 -7.28 8.41 9.69
C GLY A 92 -5.82 8.80 9.42
N PRO A 93 -4.85 8.04 9.96
CA PRO A 93 -3.43 8.33 9.77
C PRO A 93 -3.01 8.15 8.32
N ALA A 94 -2.06 8.96 7.87
CA ALA A 94 -1.38 8.78 6.58
C ALA A 94 0.04 8.26 6.81
N LEU A 95 0.48 7.34 5.98
CA LEU A 95 1.88 6.95 5.87
C LEU A 95 2.54 7.87 4.84
N MET A 96 3.62 8.53 5.25
CA MET A 96 4.59 9.11 4.33
C MET A 96 5.81 8.21 4.26
N PHE A 97 6.24 7.84 3.06
CA PHE A 97 7.41 6.99 2.88
C PHE A 97 8.10 7.24 1.55
N SER A 98 9.24 6.60 1.38
CA SER A 98 9.99 6.46 0.15
C SER A 98 10.31 4.99 -0.07
N THR A 99 10.46 4.57 -1.33
CA THR A 99 10.90 3.22 -1.68
C THR A 99 12.37 3.02 -1.36
N SER A 100 12.83 1.77 -1.29
CA SER A 100 14.22 1.46 -0.87
C SER A 100 15.28 2.07 -1.79
N ASP A 101 14.95 2.23 -3.08
CA ASP A 101 15.80 2.73 -4.15
C ASP A 101 15.26 4.01 -4.81
N ASN A 102 14.31 4.70 -4.16
CA ASN A 102 13.69 5.94 -4.62
C ASN A 102 12.91 5.85 -5.95
N THR A 103 12.63 4.65 -6.44
CA THR A 103 11.75 4.43 -7.60
C THR A 103 10.28 4.74 -7.25
N ASP A 104 9.46 5.06 -8.26
CA ASP A 104 8.03 5.33 -8.04
C ASP A 104 7.28 4.05 -7.60
N PRO A 105 6.66 4.03 -6.41
CA PRO A 105 5.94 2.87 -5.87
C PRO A 105 4.69 2.49 -6.68
N ASN A 106 4.19 3.38 -7.54
CA ASN A 106 3.07 3.08 -8.43
C ASN A 106 3.48 2.27 -9.66
N THR A 107 4.77 2.28 -10.02
CA THR A 107 5.25 1.67 -11.27
C THR A 107 6.37 0.65 -11.08
N ASN A 108 6.98 0.57 -9.89
CA ASN A 108 8.11 -0.33 -9.64
C ASN A 108 7.70 -1.82 -9.46
N GLY A 109 6.41 -2.12 -9.40
CA GLY A 109 5.89 -3.50 -9.35
C GLY A 109 5.99 -4.18 -7.97
N ARG A 110 6.39 -3.46 -6.92
CA ARG A 110 6.55 -3.99 -5.56
C ARG A 110 5.27 -3.92 -4.75
N LYS A 111 5.16 -4.75 -3.72
CA LYS A 111 4.05 -4.73 -2.76
C LYS A 111 4.49 -4.12 -1.45
N TYR A 112 3.59 -3.40 -0.79
CA TYR A 112 3.92 -2.71 0.46
C TYR A 112 3.01 -3.17 1.58
N HIS A 113 3.58 -3.60 2.71
CA HIS A 113 2.84 -4.17 3.82
C HIS A 113 3.16 -3.48 5.15
N LEU A 114 2.15 -3.21 5.96
CA LEU A 114 2.29 -2.78 7.36
C LEU A 114 2.07 -3.96 8.30
N ARG A 115 3.01 -4.21 9.22
CA ARG A 115 2.89 -5.25 10.26
C ARG A 115 3.21 -4.72 11.65
#